data_AF-A0A1G5U850-F1
#
_entry.id   AF-A0A1G5U850-F1
#
_cell.length_a   1.000
_cell.length_b   1.000
_cell.length_c   1.000
_cell.angle_alpha   90.00
_cell.angle_beta   90.00
_cell.angle_gamma   90.00
#
_symmetry.space_group_name_H-M   'P 1'
#
loop_
_entity.id
_entity.type
_entity.pdbx_description
1 polymer ?
#
loop_
_entity_poly.entity_id
_entity_poly.type
_entity_poly.pdbx_seq_one_letter_code
_entity_poly.pdbx_strand_id
1 'polypeptide(L)' 'MWRLSLATGENFEAEFRIRRAGGAHLWFLTRGKPMRHHHGALARWVGSCTDMDESGATRFMVKDF' A
#
# COMPACT_ATOMS: atom_id res chain seq x y z
N MET A 1 -3.54 9.00 -7.76
CA MET A 1 -2.69 7.83 -8.04
C MET A 1 -3.43 6.50 -7.91
N TRP A 2 -4.14 6.21 -6.81
CA TRP A 2 -4.90 4.95 -6.66
C TRP A 2 -5.90 4.64 -7.80
N ARG A 3 -6.74 5.60 -8.20
CA ARG A 3 -7.69 5.43 -9.32
C ARG A 3 -7.00 5.13 -10.66
N LEU A 4 -5.78 5.62 -10.87
CA LEU A 4 -5.01 5.35 -12.08
C LEU A 4 -4.50 3.90 -12.06
N SER A 5 -3.89 3.47 -10.95
CA SER A 5 -3.43 2.09 -10.75
C SER A 5 -4.57 1.07 -10.90
N LEU A 6 -5.78 1.38 -10.41
CA LEU A 6 -6.96 0.55 -10.62
C LEU A 6 -7.36 0.43 -12.10
N ALA A 7 -7.26 1.51 -12.87
CA ALA A 7 -7.64 1.54 -14.28
C ALA A 7 -6.60 0.88 -15.20
N THR A 8 -5.31 1.02 -14.88
CA THR A 8 -4.20 0.49 -15.70
C THR A 8 -3.73 -0.89 -15.25
N GLY A 9 -3.99 -1.25 -13.99
CA GLY A 9 -3.40 -2.42 -13.36
C GLY A 9 -1.89 -2.32 -13.21
N GLU A 10 -1.37 -1.10 -13.07
CA GLU A 10 0.03 -0.82 -12.68
C GLU A 10 0.19 -0.81 -11.16
N ASN A 11 1.41 -1.00 -10.69
CA ASN A 11 1.70 -0.94 -9.25
C ASN A 11 1.27 0.39 -8.65
N PHE A 12 0.78 0.32 -7.42
CA PHE A 12 0.49 1.48 -6.59
C PHE A 12 1.63 1.70 -5.59
N GLU A 13 2.06 2.94 -5.43
CA GLU A 13 2.97 3.36 -4.36
C GLU A 13 2.57 4.77 -3.89
N ALA A 14 2.51 4.98 -2.59
CA ALA A 14 2.27 6.29 -1.98
C ALA A 14 2.82 6.38 -0.56
N GLU A 15 3.33 7.55 -0.22
CA GLU A 15 3.71 7.92 1.14
C GLU A 15 2.72 8.91 1.73
N PHE A 16 2.20 8.63 2.92
CA PHE A 16 1.28 9.52 3.61
C PHE A 16 1.31 9.31 5.12
N ARG A 17 0.84 10.31 5.86
CA ARG A 17 0.75 10.22 7.32
C ARG A 17 -0.58 9.61 7.74
N ILE A 18 -0.52 8.60 8.61
CA ILE A 18 -1.70 8.04 9.27
C ILE A 18 -1.71 8.48 10.73
N ARG A 19 -2.84 9.02 11.18
CA ARG A 19 -3.05 9.38 12.58
C ARG A 19 -3.46 8.14 13.37
N ARG A 20 -2.67 7.73 14.37
CA ARG A 20 -3.06 6.68 15.33
C ARG A 20 -4.17 7.19 16.25
N ALA A 21 -4.86 6.26 16.90
CA ALA A 21 -5.90 6.55 17.88
C ALA A 21 -5.43 7.52 19.00
N GLY A 22 -4.15 7.47 19.38
CA GLY A 22 -3.55 8.38 20.36
C GLY A 22 -3.10 9.75 19.82
N GLY A 23 -3.40 10.11 18.57
CA GLY A 23 -3.09 11.42 17.99
C GLY A 23 -1.70 11.56 17.35
N ALA A 24 -0.80 10.61 17.59
CA ALA A 24 0.49 10.55 16.89
C ALA A 24 0.29 10.30 15.39
N HIS A 25 1.10 10.95 14.55
CA HIS A 25 1.10 10.79 13.10
C HIS A 25 2.36 10.07 12.66
N LEU A 26 2.19 8.94 12.00
CA LEU A 26 3.27 8.10 11.51
C LEU A 26 3.34 8.14 10.00
N TRP A 27 4.55 8.14 9.45
CA TRP A 27 4.74 8.03 8.01
C TRP A 27 4.50 6.59 7.58
N PHE A 28 3.69 6.42 6.54
CA PHE A 28 3.44 5.11 5.94
C PHE A 28 3.83 5.12 4.49
N LEU A 29 4.66 4.16 4.12
CA LEU A 29 4.85 3.73 2.74
C LEU A 29 3.82 2.65 2.43
N THR A 30 2.89 2.95 1.52
CA THR A 30 1.90 1.99 1.05
C THR A 30 2.21 1.57 -0.36
N ARG A 31 2.30 0.27 -0.60
CA ARG A 31 2.50 -0.34 -1.91
C ARG A 31 1.36 -1.29 -2.22
N GLY A 32 0.92 -1.35 -3.47
CA GLY A 32 -0.09 -2.27 -3.96
C GLY A 32 0.35 -2.92 -5.25
N LYS A 33 0.20 -4.24 -5.35
CA LYS A 33 0.46 -4.98 -6.58
C LYS A 33 -0.82 -5.69 -7.06
N PRO A 34 -1.16 -5.57 -8.35
CA PRO A 34 -2.26 -6.33 -8.93
C PRO A 34 -1.82 -7.78 -9.12
N MET A 35 -2.60 -8.70 -8.56
CA MET A 35 -2.49 -10.13 -8.87
C MET A 35 -3.43 -10.45 -10.03
N ARG A 36 -2.93 -11.18 -11.02
CA ARG A 36 -3.70 -11.58 -12.20
C ARG A 36 -3.91 -13.08 -12.21
N HIS A 37 -5.07 -13.50 -12.71
CA HIS A 37 -5.32 -14.90 -13.03
C HIS A 37 -4.43 -15.34 -14.20
N HIS A 38 -4.34 -16.65 -14.44
CA HIS A 38 -3.58 -17.20 -15.57
C HIS A 38 -4.00 -16.65 -16.94
N HIS A 39 -5.26 -16.24 -17.10
CA HIS A 39 -5.79 -15.60 -18.31
C HIS A 39 -5.55 -14.07 -18.36
N GLY A 40 -4.75 -13.50 -17.46
CA GLY A 40 -4.32 -12.10 -17.48
C GLY A 40 -5.31 -11.07 -16.88
N ALA A 41 -6.52 -11.49 -16.50
CA ALA A 41 -7.47 -10.59 -15.85
C ALA A 41 -7.06 -10.34 -14.40
N LEU A 42 -7.34 -9.13 -13.91
CA LEU A 42 -7.09 -8.73 -12.53
C LEU A 42 -7.94 -9.59 -11.57
N ALA A 43 -7.28 -10.33 -10.69
CA ALA A 43 -7.89 -11.21 -9.70
C ALA A 43 -8.14 -10.48 -8.38
N ARG A 44 -7.11 -9.81 -7.85
CA ARG A 44 -7.17 -9.04 -6.60
C ARG A 44 -5.97 -8.10 -6.47
N TRP A 45 -5.95 -7.29 -5.41
CA TRP A 45 -4.78 -6.49 -5.06
C TRP A 45 -4.18 -6.97 -3.76
N VAL A 46 -2.85 -7.09 -3.72
CA VAL A 46 -2.12 -7.32 -2.47
C VAL A 46 -1.37 -6.05 -2.13
N GLY A 47 -1.62 -5.55 -0.93
CA GLY A 47 -1.02 -4.33 -0.41
C GLY A 47 -0.09 -4.59 0.76
N SER A 48 0.90 -3.71 0.92
CA SER A 48 1.67 -3.59 2.15
C SER A 48 1.62 -2.15 2.66
N CYS A 49 1.40 -1.98 3.95
CA CYS A 49 1.52 -0.72 4.65
C CYS A 49 2.68 -0.81 5.63
N THR A 50 3.70 0.00 5.39
CA THR A 50 4.92 -0.02 6.16
C THR A 50 5.05 1.28 6.94
N ASP A 51 5.04 1.19 8.26
CA ASP A 51 5.34 2.31 9.16
C ASP A 51 6.84 2.63 9.02
N MET A 52 7.14 3.87 8.68
CA MET A 52 8.49 4.42 8.59
C MET A 52 8.65 5.45 9.70
N ASP A 53 9.52 5.16 10.66
CA ASP A 53 9.92 6.18 11.63
C ASP A 53 10.87 7.20 10.96
N GLU A 54 10.98 8.42 11.51
CA GLU A 54 11.96 9.42 11.07
C GLU A 54 13.41 8.91 11.16
N SER A 55 13.64 7.87 11.97
CA SER A 55 14.93 7.19 12.17
C SER A 55 15.18 5.99 11.24
N GLY A 56 14.22 5.59 10.39
CA GLY A 56 14.34 4.47 9.44
C GLY A 56 13.90 3.09 9.98
N ALA A 57 13.44 3.01 11.22
CA ALA A 57 12.88 1.78 11.76
C ALA A 57 11.57 1.43 11.03
N THR A 58 11.55 0.25 10.41
CA THR A 58 10.51 -0.17 9.45
C THR A 58 9.65 -1.30 10.03
N ARG A 59 8.33 -1.12 10.14
CA ARG A 59 7.39 -2.20 10.53
C ARG A 59 6.49 -2.57 9.34
N PHE A 60 6.49 -3.83 8.93
CA PHE A 60 5.72 -4.34 7.80
C PHE A 60 4.34 -4.88 8.20
N MET A 61 3.29 -4.47 7.48
CA MET A 61 1.96 -5.10 7.53
C MET A 61 1.47 -5.39 6.11
N VAL A 62 0.99 -6.61 5.85
CA VAL A 62 0.40 -7.00 4.56
C VAL A 62 -1.12 -7.05 4.70
N LYS A 63 -1.84 -6.51 3.72
CA LYS A 63 -3.30 -6.57 3.60
C LYS A 63 -3.69 -7.06 2.22
N ASP A 64 -4.63 -7.98 2.19
CA ASP A 64 -5.33 -8.39 0.97
C ASP A 64 -6.57 -7.53 0.79
N PHE A 65 -6.76 -6.98 -0.41
CA PHE A 65 -7.90 -6.15 -0.79
C PHE A 65 -8.68 -6.79 -1.93
#